data_AF-A0A0B1PDA8-F1
#
_entry.id   AF-A0A0B1PDA8-F1
#
_cell.length_a   1.000
_cell.length_b   1.000
_cell.length_c   1.000
_cell.angle_alpha   90.00
_cell.angle_beta   90.00
_cell.angle_gamma   90.00
#
_symmetry.space_group_name_H-M   'P 1'
#
loop_
_entity.id
_entity.type
_entity.pdbx_description
1 polymer ?
#
loop_
_entity_poly.entity_id
_entity_poly.type
_entity_poly.pdbx_seq_one_letter_code
_entity_poly.pdbx_strand_id
1 'polypeptide(L)'
;MSDTLDSAINFQQQYGRFYRQVLQLYPKIDYPENEYLSDASNQQTIYQTLFAEKALKHELPVKYQFRVLKKLLERIEKSIEDSDKEVWQ
;
A
#
# COMPACT_ATOMS: atom_id res chain seq x y z
N MET A 1 -8.04 -20.14 10.94
CA MET A 1 -6.63 -20.29 10.50
C MET A 1 -6.49 -20.28 8.97
N SER A 2 -7.47 -20.74 8.19
CA SER A 2 -7.47 -20.58 6.71
C SER A 2 -7.57 -19.12 6.28
N ASP A 3 -8.57 -18.39 6.78
CA ASP A 3 -8.88 -17.03 6.32
C ASP A 3 -7.73 -16.02 6.49
N THR A 4 -6.96 -16.14 7.58
CA THR A 4 -5.80 -15.27 7.83
C THR A 4 -4.65 -15.54 6.85
N LEU A 5 -4.47 -16.81 6.46
CA LEU A 5 -3.44 -17.20 5.49
C LEU A 5 -3.82 -16.74 4.08
N ASP A 6 -5.09 -16.90 3.72
CA ASP A 6 -5.63 -16.49 2.42
C ASP A 6 -5.56 -14.96 2.25
N SER A 7 -5.89 -14.20 3.30
CA SER A 7 -5.74 -12.75 3.35
C SER A 7 -4.27 -12.31 3.17
N ALA A 8 -3.33 -12.95 3.86
CA ALA A 8 -1.90 -12.64 3.72
C ALA A 8 -1.37 -12.93 2.30
N ILE A 9 -1.79 -14.04 1.67
CA ILE A 9 -1.43 -14.37 0.29
C ILE A 9 -1.97 -13.32 -0.68
N ASN A 10 -3.21 -12.88 -0.49
CA ASN A 10 -3.84 -11.85 -1.34
C ASN A 10 -3.10 -10.51 -1.23
N PHE A 11 -2.75 -10.07 -0.01
CA PHE A 11 -1.94 -8.88 0.19
C PHE A 11 -0.61 -8.99 -0.54
N GLN A 12 0.14 -10.09 -0.37
CA GLN A 12 1.45 -10.28 -1.00
C GLN A 12 1.37 -10.17 -2.53
N GLN A 13 0.32 -10.71 -3.14
CA GLN A 13 0.13 -10.62 -4.60
C GLN A 13 -0.17 -9.18 -5.04
N GLN A 14 -1.08 -8.48 -4.35
CA GLN A 14 -1.42 -7.10 -4.66
C GLN A 14 -0.23 -6.16 -4.45
N TYR A 15 0.44 -6.29 -3.31
CA TYR A 15 1.63 -5.54 -2.97
C TYR A 15 2.78 -5.83 -3.94
N GLY A 16 2.99 -7.08 -4.35
CA GLY A 16 4.00 -7.43 -5.35
C GLY A 16 3.74 -6.77 -6.72
N ARG A 17 2.47 -6.63 -7.13
CA ARG A 17 2.11 -5.87 -8.35
C ARG A 17 2.39 -4.37 -8.17
N PHE A 18 1.88 -3.79 -7.08
CA PHE A 18 2.10 -2.39 -6.72
C PHE A 18 3.60 -2.03 -6.69
N TYR A 19 4.41 -2.80 -5.98
CA TYR A 19 5.85 -2.62 -5.84
C TYR A 19 6.54 -2.55 -7.21
N ARG A 20 6.27 -3.52 -8.09
CA ARG A 20 6.86 -3.55 -9.44
C ARG A 20 6.43 -2.36 -10.29
N GLN A 21 5.15 -1.98 -10.24
CA GLN A 21 4.64 -0.81 -10.97
C GLN A 21 5.32 0.49 -10.52
N VAL A 22 5.53 0.66 -9.20
CA VAL A 22 6.25 1.81 -8.63
C VAL A 22 7.69 1.86 -9.14
N LEU A 23 8.41 0.73 -9.10
CA LEU A 23 9.80 0.66 -9.60
C LEU A 23 9.91 0.91 -11.11
N GLN A 24 8.90 0.50 -11.88
CA GLN A 24 8.85 0.69 -13.33
C GLN A 24 8.31 2.06 -13.73
N LEU A 25 8.04 2.95 -12.77
CA LEU A 25 7.49 4.29 -13.00
C LEU A 25 6.15 4.27 -13.76
N TYR A 26 5.31 3.26 -13.50
CA TYR A 26 4.04 3.12 -14.20
C TYR A 26 3.15 4.37 -14.02
N PRO A 27 2.50 4.84 -15.10
CA PRO A 27 1.66 6.03 -15.05
C PRO A 27 0.37 5.78 -14.25
N LYS A 28 -0.19 4.58 -14.33
CA LYS A 28 -1.33 4.13 -13.53
C LYS A 28 -0.88 2.98 -12.64
N ILE A 29 -1.11 3.14 -11.33
CA ILE A 29 -0.68 2.20 -10.30
C ILE A 29 -1.92 1.57 -9.70
N ASP A 30 -1.89 0.25 -9.56
CA ASP A 30 -2.90 -0.54 -8.87
C ASP A 30 -2.45 -0.70 -7.43
N TYR A 31 -3.05 0.09 -6.54
CA TYR A 31 -2.79 0.07 -5.10
C TYR A 31 -3.44 -1.17 -4.47
N PRO A 32 -2.90 -1.69 -3.35
CA PRO A 32 -3.60 -2.69 -2.55
C PRO A 32 -4.99 -2.21 -2.13
N GLU A 33 -5.92 -3.15 -1.93
CA GLU A 33 -7.27 -2.88 -1.47
C GLU A 33 -7.31 -2.31 -0.05
N ASN A 34 -8.40 -1.59 0.25
CA ASN A 34 -8.57 -0.84 1.50
C ASN A 34 -8.44 -1.73 2.74
N GLU A 35 -9.00 -2.95 2.70
CA GLU A 35 -8.91 -3.90 3.82
C GLU A 35 -7.45 -4.18 4.22
N TYR A 36 -6.53 -4.30 3.25
CA TYR A 36 -5.11 -4.51 3.53
C TYR A 36 -4.39 -3.23 3.95
N LEU A 37 -4.83 -2.08 3.44
CA LEU A 37 -4.23 -0.78 3.75
C LEU A 37 -4.59 -0.29 5.16
N SER A 38 -5.68 -0.79 5.75
CA SER A 38 -6.04 -0.49 7.14
C SER A 38 -5.09 -1.13 8.17
N ASP A 39 -4.41 -2.23 7.80
CA ASP A 39 -3.50 -2.97 8.67
C ASP A 39 -2.13 -2.27 8.77
N ALA A 40 -1.76 -1.87 10.00
CA ALA A 40 -0.50 -1.21 10.30
C ALA A 40 0.74 -2.03 9.87
N SER A 41 0.69 -3.37 9.94
CA SER A 41 1.80 -4.22 9.53
C SER A 41 2.06 -4.17 8.01
N ASN A 42 1.00 -4.07 7.22
CA ASN A 42 1.07 -3.92 5.77
C ASN A 42 1.55 -2.51 5.39
N GLN A 43 1.06 -1.47 6.09
CA GLN A 43 1.55 -0.09 5.93
C GLN A 43 3.06 0.00 6.20
N GLN A 44 3.52 -0.63 7.28
CA GLN A 44 4.94 -0.68 7.64
C GLN A 44 5.78 -1.38 6.56
N THR A 45 5.27 -2.49 6.03
CA THR A 45 5.92 -3.23 4.94
C THR A 45 6.11 -2.35 3.71
N ILE A 46 5.07 -1.61 3.30
CA ILE A 46 5.13 -0.69 2.16
C ILE A 46 6.15 0.43 2.41
N TYR A 47 6.14 1.02 3.60
CA TYR A 47 7.06 2.10 3.95
C TYR A 47 8.52 1.63 3.89
N GLN A 48 8.87 0.54 4.57
CA GLN A 48 10.25 0.07 4.68
C GLN A 48 10.88 -0.29 3.34
N THR A 49 10.08 -0.74 2.38
CA THR A 49 10.53 -1.28 1.10
C THR A 49 10.54 -0.28 -0.05
N LEU A 50 9.78 0.83 0.04
CA LEU A 50 9.68 1.83 -1.02
C LEU A 50 10.02 3.25 -0.60
N PHE A 51 9.83 3.62 0.67
CA PHE A 51 9.84 5.02 1.11
C PHE A 51 10.78 5.32 2.28
N ALA A 52 11.26 4.31 3.00
CA ALA A 52 12.28 4.49 4.02
C ALA A 52 13.59 5.00 3.40
N GLU A 53 14.40 5.65 4.23
CA GLU A 53 15.72 6.12 3.83
C GLU A 53 16.54 4.92 3.31
N LYS A 54 17.01 4.99 2.06
CA LYS A 54 17.75 3.92 1.36
C LYS A 54 16.95 2.62 1.11
N ALA A 55 15.62 2.68 1.12
CA ALA A 55 14.77 1.53 0.77
C ALA A 55 15.08 0.99 -0.64
N LEU A 56 15.41 1.90 -1.57
CA LEU A 56 15.75 1.57 -2.95
C LEU A 56 17.20 1.94 -3.25
N LYS A 57 17.86 1.08 -4.04
CA LYS A 57 19.23 1.33 -4.52
C LYS A 57 19.33 2.57 -5.42
N HIS A 58 18.27 2.84 -6.17
CA HIS A 58 18.14 4.01 -7.05
C HIS A 58 16.91 4.79 -6.65
N GLU A 59 17.06 6.10 -6.53
CA GLU A 59 15.96 6.98 -6.15
C GLU A 59 14.94 7.09 -7.29
N LEU A 60 13.67 6.99 -6.92
CA LEU A 60 12.57 7.32 -7.82
C LEU A 60 12.53 8.84 -8.01
N PRO A 61 12.09 9.36 -9.17
CA PRO A 61 11.90 10.79 -9.36
C PRO A 61 11.00 11.37 -8.27
N VAL A 62 11.43 12.47 -7.62
CA VAL A 62 10.74 13.07 -6.46
C VAL A 62 9.25 13.33 -6.73
N LYS A 63 8.91 13.88 -7.91
CA LYS A 63 7.50 14.13 -8.30
C LYS A 63 6.68 12.84 -8.38
N TYR A 64 7.30 11.75 -8.85
CA TYR A 64 6.66 10.45 -8.93
C TYR A 64 6.43 9.90 -7.53
N GLN A 65 7.47 9.87 -6.68
CA GLN A 65 7.37 9.42 -5.29
C GLN A 65 6.26 10.15 -4.53
N PHE A 66 6.21 11.49 -4.64
CA PHE A 66 5.18 12.30 -3.99
C PHE A 66 3.77 11.96 -4.47
N ARG A 67 3.59 11.77 -5.78
CA ARG A 67 2.29 11.35 -6.36
C ARG A 67 1.86 9.98 -5.81
N VAL A 68 2.78 9.02 -5.75
CA VAL A 68 2.46 7.68 -5.23
C VAL A 68 2.08 7.75 -3.77
N LEU A 69 2.89 8.45 -2.95
CA LEU A 69 2.68 8.59 -1.52
C LEU A 69 1.38 9.30 -1.20
N LYS A 70 1.07 10.41 -1.88
CA LYS A 70 -0.18 11.15 -1.70
C LYS A 70 -1.40 10.26 -1.92
N LYS A 71 -1.41 9.49 -3.01
CA LYS A 71 -2.50 8.56 -3.32
C LYS A 71 -2.57 7.36 -2.39
N LEU A 72 -1.44 6.90 -1.85
CA LEU A 72 -1.40 5.86 -0.83
C LEU A 72 -2.02 6.36 0.47
N LEU A 73 -1.63 7.55 0.94
CA LEU A 73 -2.17 8.15 2.17
C LEU A 73 -3.68 8.40 2.06
N GLU A 74 -4.15 8.99 0.96
CA GLU A 74 -5.59 9.20 0.70
C GLU A 74 -6.40 7.88 0.82
N ARG A 75 -5.81 6.75 0.44
CA ARG A 75 -6.47 5.43 0.54
C ARG A 75 -6.43 4.85 1.93
N ILE A 76 -5.31 5.00 2.64
CA ILE A 76 -5.18 4.57 4.04
C ILE A 76 -6.20 5.32 4.90
N GLU A 77 -6.26 6.65 4.78
CA GLU A 77 -7.23 7.48 5.50
C GLU A 77 -8.66 7.03 5.23
N LYS A 78 -9.01 6.82 3.95
CA LYS A 78 -10.33 6.33 3.57
C LYS A 78 -10.63 4.92 4.11
N SER A 79 -9.65 4.02 4.14
CA SER A 79 -9.84 2.66 4.66
C SER A 79 -10.16 2.64 6.16
N ILE A 80 -9.61 3.61 6.92
CA ILE A 80 -9.90 3.77 8.34
C ILE A 80 -11.30 4.37 8.54
N GLU A 81 -11.65 5.44 7.79
CA GLU A 81 -12.97 6.06 7.85
C GLU A 81 -14.11 5.10 7.45
N ASP A 82 -13.87 4.21 6.49
CA ASP A 82 -14.85 3.21 6.08
C ASP A 82 -15.03 2.13 7.17
N SER A 83 -13.98 1.80 7.92
CA SER A 83 -14.03 0.84 9.04
C SER A 83 -14.82 1.39 10.24
N ASP A 84 -14.74 2.69 10.52
CA ASP A 84 -15.47 3.33 11.65
C ASP A 84 -16.99 3.45 11.40
N LYS A 85 -17.43 3.43 10.14
CA LYS A 85 -18.86 3.50 9.78
C LYS A 85 -19.61 2.19 10.03
N GLU A 86 -18.91 1.06 10.09
CA GLU A 86 -19.52 -0.25 10.37
C GLU A 86 -19.79 -0.50 11.86
N VAL A 87 -19.26 0.35 12.76
CA VAL A 87 -19.40 0.19 14.23
C VAL A 87 -20.75 0.69 14.76
N TRP A 88 -21.59 1.33 13.92
CA TRP A 88 -22.89 1.90 14.33
C TRP A 88 -24.11 1.40 13.52
N GLN A 89 -24.11 0.15 13.07
CA GLN A 89 -25.31 -0.51 12.52
C GLN A 89 -25.73 -1.75 13.31
#